data_AF-A0A2D8Q895-F1
#
_entry.id   AF-A0A2D8Q895-F1
#
_cell.length_a   1.000
_cell.length_b   1.000
_cell.length_c   1.000
_cell.angle_alpha   90.00
_cell.angle_beta   90.00
_cell.angle_gamma   90.00
#
_symmetry.space_group_name_H-M   'P 1'
#
loop_
_entity.id
_entity.type
_entity.pdbx_description
1 polymer ?
#
loop_
_entity_poly.entity_id
_entity_poly.type
_entity_poly.pdbx_seq_one_letter_code
_entity_poly.pdbx_strand_id
1 'polypeptide(L)'
;MSYSGFFVRENIGQTVDGGQDPSQWSASPDIILCGIKAPPNTTDFTTPQGYATDYGNIVYMNQVNYVYLRALNATTAAATGRAWFYYAESDLCLWPSKWMSTNILVDGIGMNNQKIIATGGNQVCVSGPFLWTPPYFHDGHSDDDHYCLVSWMENPPLQDPPWTPTTNLPELFEFEDLLNFILDHPNMGWRNTVDISQHGPTWQKSTAITGARNGAQIYVGVEWKNLPSGKGGGTISYSIPGNADGENPPTINTDPPIPISLPTGNSTVPLDWADGFSSTITISYTQGSVAPPKGAWIAALVILPTDQMKRETLERVRQLQPERLRQLKLMDAFGHETGIEGEGVIVGSTQYRF
;
A
#
# COMPACT_ATOMS: atom_id res chain seq x y z
N MET A 1 -42.01 -1.70 10.48
CA MET A 1 -41.65 -0.88 11.65
C MET A 1 -40.32 -0.21 11.34
N SER A 2 -40.15 1.06 11.67
CA SER A 2 -38.85 1.73 11.54
C SER A 2 -37.86 1.07 12.50
N TYR A 3 -36.60 0.92 12.08
CA TYR A 3 -35.56 0.28 12.88
C TYR A 3 -35.25 1.09 14.16
N SER A 4 -34.91 0.40 15.27
CA SER A 4 -34.56 1.04 16.55
C SER A 4 -33.24 0.48 17.06
N GLY A 5 -32.21 1.33 17.11
CA GLY A 5 -30.86 1.01 17.53
C GLY A 5 -29.85 1.99 16.92
N PHE A 6 -28.57 1.67 16.97
CA PHE A 6 -27.53 2.35 16.21
C PHE A 6 -27.63 1.92 14.75
N PHE A 7 -28.16 2.81 13.93
CA PHE A 7 -28.32 2.66 12.50
C PHE A 7 -27.03 3.09 11.78
N VAL A 8 -26.60 2.27 10.81
CA VAL A 8 -25.43 2.50 9.97
C VAL A 8 -25.89 2.57 8.53
N ARG A 9 -25.43 3.58 7.78
CA ARG A 9 -25.80 3.73 6.37
C ARG A 9 -24.91 2.88 5.47
N GLU A 10 -25.51 2.32 4.45
CA GLU A 10 -24.87 1.72 3.28
C GLU A 10 -24.47 2.81 2.25
N ASN A 11 -25.25 3.88 2.10
CA ASN A 11 -24.95 4.97 1.16
C ASN A 11 -25.25 6.37 1.71
N ILE A 12 -24.69 7.41 1.08
CA ILE A 12 -25.03 8.80 1.41
C ILE A 12 -26.50 9.06 1.12
N GLY A 13 -27.15 9.78 2.05
CA GLY A 13 -28.56 10.16 1.96
C GLY A 13 -29.53 9.09 2.46
N GLN A 14 -29.06 7.87 2.77
CA GLN A 14 -29.89 6.86 3.41
C GLN A 14 -30.32 7.31 4.81
N THR A 15 -31.55 6.98 5.16
CA THR A 15 -32.21 7.22 6.45
C THR A 15 -32.79 5.91 6.97
N VAL A 16 -33.19 5.88 8.23
CA VAL A 16 -33.82 4.70 8.87
C VAL A 16 -35.07 4.22 8.12
N ASP A 17 -35.79 5.14 7.46
CA ASP A 17 -37.05 4.87 6.77
C ASP A 17 -36.89 4.65 5.25
N GLY A 18 -35.67 4.75 4.70
CA GLY A 18 -35.42 4.56 3.27
C GLY A 18 -34.30 5.44 2.70
N GLY A 19 -34.25 5.56 1.37
CA GLY A 19 -33.16 6.26 0.67
C GLY A 19 -31.97 5.36 0.33
N GLN A 20 -32.18 4.04 0.37
CA GLN A 20 -31.21 3.05 -0.09
C GLN A 20 -31.00 3.19 -1.60
N ASP A 21 -29.74 3.33 -2.02
CA ASP A 21 -29.32 3.16 -3.41
C ASP A 21 -28.77 1.73 -3.56
N PRO A 22 -29.50 0.82 -4.24
CA PRO A 22 -29.08 -0.58 -4.38
C PRO A 22 -27.71 -0.76 -5.06
N SER A 23 -27.21 0.25 -5.77
CA SER A 23 -25.90 0.21 -6.41
C SER A 23 -24.73 0.58 -5.48
N GLN A 24 -25.02 1.08 -4.27
CA GLN A 24 -24.04 1.65 -3.33
C GLN A 24 -23.95 0.91 -2.00
N TRP A 25 -24.43 -0.33 -1.94
CA TRP A 25 -24.37 -1.21 -0.77
C TRP A 25 -22.97 -1.39 -0.13
N SER A 26 -21.88 -1.24 -0.91
CA SER A 26 -20.49 -1.30 -0.45
C SER A 26 -19.81 0.07 -0.30
N ALA A 27 -20.59 1.14 -0.16
CA ALA A 27 -20.11 2.53 -0.11
C ALA A 27 -20.43 3.24 1.22
N SER A 28 -20.48 2.49 2.33
CA SER A 28 -20.92 3.02 3.63
C SER A 28 -20.16 4.31 3.99
N PRO A 29 -20.85 5.45 4.16
CA PRO A 29 -20.23 6.71 4.59
C PRO A 29 -20.00 6.74 6.10
N ASP A 30 -20.43 5.70 6.82
CA ASP A 30 -20.34 5.59 8.27
C ASP A 30 -19.11 4.79 8.73
N ILE A 31 -18.34 4.26 7.76
CA ILE A 31 -16.93 3.88 7.93
C ILE A 31 -16.06 5.04 7.41
N ILE A 32 -15.49 5.80 8.34
CA ILE A 32 -14.73 7.02 8.06
C ILE A 32 -13.23 6.69 7.97
N LEU A 33 -12.61 7.06 6.85
CA LEU A 33 -11.19 6.82 6.58
C LEU A 33 -10.41 8.12 6.59
N CYS A 34 -9.52 8.30 7.56
CA CYS A 34 -8.70 9.52 7.67
C CYS A 34 -7.28 9.33 7.11
N GLY A 35 -6.92 8.13 6.65
CA GLY A 35 -5.58 7.78 6.20
C GLY A 35 -4.58 7.77 7.36
N ILE A 36 -3.31 8.08 7.10
CA ILE A 36 -2.21 7.96 8.09
C ILE A 36 -2.10 9.11 9.10
N LYS A 37 -3.05 10.05 9.10
CA LYS A 37 -3.07 11.18 10.04
C LYS A 37 -4.43 11.26 10.72
N ALA A 38 -4.40 11.44 12.04
CA ALA A 38 -5.61 11.73 12.79
C ALA A 38 -6.27 13.01 12.25
N PRO A 39 -7.60 13.05 12.16
CA PRO A 39 -8.33 14.28 11.82
C PRO A 39 -8.10 15.33 12.91
N PRO A 40 -8.04 16.62 12.54
CA PRO A 40 -7.84 17.71 13.50
C PRO A 40 -9.01 17.86 14.48
N ASN A 41 -10.23 17.48 14.06
CA ASN A 41 -11.43 17.53 14.87
C ASN A 41 -12.42 16.43 14.48
N THR A 42 -12.72 15.51 15.41
CA THR A 42 -13.67 14.42 15.16
C THR A 42 -15.13 14.85 15.32
N THR A 43 -15.41 16.03 15.90
CA THR A 43 -16.80 16.52 16.01
C THR A 43 -17.40 16.87 14.65
N ASP A 44 -16.57 17.13 13.65
CA ASP A 44 -17.02 17.45 12.30
C ASP A 44 -17.85 16.30 11.72
N PHE A 45 -17.49 15.05 12.05
CA PHE A 45 -18.18 13.83 11.62
C PHE A 45 -19.63 13.73 12.07
N THR A 46 -20.02 14.41 13.16
CA THR A 46 -21.38 14.30 13.72
C THR A 46 -22.23 15.54 13.45
N THR A 47 -21.67 16.59 12.83
CA THR A 47 -22.44 17.74 12.36
C THR A 47 -23.39 17.34 11.22
N PRO A 48 -24.49 18.08 10.96
CA PRO A 48 -25.35 17.81 9.80
C PRO A 48 -24.59 17.78 8.47
N GLN A 49 -23.65 18.71 8.29
CA GLN A 49 -22.81 18.76 7.07
C GLN A 49 -21.86 17.56 7.00
N GLY A 50 -21.19 17.20 8.11
CA GLY A 50 -20.31 16.05 8.13
C GLY A 50 -21.08 14.74 7.98
N TYR A 51 -22.27 14.60 8.53
CA TYR A 51 -23.12 13.43 8.31
C TYR A 51 -23.52 13.30 6.83
N ALA A 52 -23.66 14.41 6.11
CA ALA A 52 -23.89 14.45 4.66
C ALA A 52 -22.61 14.31 3.80
N THR A 53 -21.44 14.12 4.42
CA THR A 53 -20.13 14.03 3.73
C THR A 53 -19.60 12.59 3.76
N ASP A 54 -19.04 12.13 2.63
CA ASP A 54 -18.25 10.89 2.57
C ASP A 54 -16.80 11.22 2.92
N TYR A 55 -16.30 10.63 4.00
CA TYR A 55 -14.92 10.77 4.44
C TYR A 55 -14.08 9.59 3.95
N GLY A 56 -14.27 9.20 2.69
CA GLY A 56 -13.42 8.24 2.01
C GLY A 56 -12.00 8.78 1.85
N ASN A 57 -11.03 7.90 2.03
CA ASN A 57 -9.63 8.21 1.77
C ASN A 57 -8.90 6.94 1.34
N ILE A 58 -7.70 7.13 0.82
CA ILE A 58 -6.79 6.05 0.48
C ILE A 58 -6.37 5.33 1.76
N VAL A 59 -6.34 4.00 1.70
CA VAL A 59 -5.83 3.13 2.76
C VAL A 59 -4.39 2.76 2.43
N TYR A 60 -3.51 2.92 3.41
CA TYR A 60 -2.09 2.63 3.26
C TYR A 60 -1.75 1.29 3.91
N MET A 61 -1.40 0.28 3.11
CA MET A 61 -0.98 -1.02 3.66
C MET A 61 0.32 -0.89 4.46
N ASN A 62 0.47 -1.75 5.47
CA ASN A 62 1.54 -1.79 6.47
C ASN A 62 1.78 -0.47 7.21
N GLN A 63 0.79 0.40 7.21
CA GLN A 63 0.78 1.64 7.95
C GLN A 63 -0.48 1.79 8.78
N VAL A 64 -0.34 2.52 9.87
CA VAL A 64 -1.47 2.84 10.73
C VAL A 64 -2.38 3.82 9.99
N ASN A 65 -3.58 3.37 9.69
CA ASN A 65 -4.69 4.17 9.20
C ASN A 65 -5.63 4.49 10.36
N TYR A 66 -6.09 5.73 10.42
CA TYR A 66 -7.09 6.18 11.38
C TYR A 66 -8.49 5.93 10.80
N VAL A 67 -9.19 4.97 11.39
CA VAL A 67 -10.57 4.61 11.02
C VAL A 67 -11.51 5.00 12.15
N TYR A 68 -12.65 5.59 11.82
CA TYR A 68 -13.70 5.92 12.79
C TYR A 68 -15.01 5.31 12.33
N LEU A 69 -15.82 4.85 13.28
CA LEU A 69 -17.14 4.32 13.00
C LEU A 69 -18.21 5.28 13.51
N ARG A 70 -19.16 5.60 12.65
CA ARG A 70 -20.26 6.53 12.93
C ARG A 70 -21.59 5.79 12.88
N ALA A 71 -22.56 6.23 13.65
CA ALA A 71 -23.92 5.73 13.59
C ALA A 71 -24.94 6.80 14.00
N LEU A 72 -26.18 6.63 13.55
CA LEU A 72 -27.33 7.36 14.07
C LEU A 72 -27.98 6.54 15.17
N ASN A 73 -28.14 7.10 16.37
CA ASN A 73 -28.96 6.49 17.40
C ASN A 73 -30.45 6.66 17.07
N ALA A 74 -31.06 5.69 16.41
CA ALA A 74 -32.47 5.67 16.03
C ALA A 74 -33.43 5.36 17.20
N THR A 75 -32.91 5.21 18.42
CA THR A 75 -33.75 5.11 19.62
C THR A 75 -34.28 6.49 20.04
N THR A 76 -35.19 6.52 21.02
CA THR A 76 -35.78 7.75 21.55
C THR A 76 -34.98 8.39 22.69
N ALA A 77 -33.95 7.72 23.20
CA ALA A 77 -33.21 8.11 24.40
C ALA A 77 -31.69 8.00 24.19
N ALA A 78 -30.90 8.42 25.18
CA ALA A 78 -29.47 8.14 25.20
C ALA A 78 -29.21 6.63 25.16
N ALA A 79 -28.18 6.22 24.42
CA ALA A 79 -27.81 4.82 24.27
C ALA A 79 -26.28 4.67 24.30
N THR A 80 -25.79 3.56 24.83
CA THR A 80 -24.39 3.15 24.75
C THR A 80 -24.33 1.78 24.11
N GLY A 81 -23.68 1.72 22.97
CA GLY A 81 -23.44 0.50 22.20
C GLY A 81 -21.97 0.13 22.19
N ARG A 82 -21.64 -0.90 21.40
CA ARG A 82 -20.26 -1.27 21.07
C ARG A 82 -20.09 -1.27 19.56
N ALA A 83 -19.19 -0.44 19.05
CA ALA A 83 -18.82 -0.41 17.65
C ALA A 83 -17.71 -1.42 17.41
N TRP A 84 -17.89 -2.27 16.41
CA TRP A 84 -16.94 -3.29 15.98
C TRP A 84 -16.43 -2.97 14.58
N PHE A 85 -15.14 -3.13 14.38
CA PHE A 85 -14.46 -2.93 13.11
C PHE A 85 -13.85 -4.25 12.64
N TYR A 86 -14.07 -4.59 11.37
CA TYR A 86 -13.45 -5.73 10.70
C TYR A 86 -13.01 -5.33 9.29
N TYR A 87 -12.17 -6.16 8.71
CA TYR A 87 -11.77 -6.06 7.31
C TYR A 87 -11.66 -7.45 6.68
N ALA A 88 -11.76 -7.54 5.36
CA ALA A 88 -11.52 -8.75 4.58
C ALA A 88 -10.79 -8.36 3.28
N GLU A 89 -10.00 -9.25 2.71
CA GLU A 89 -9.48 -9.06 1.34
C GLU A 89 -10.65 -9.07 0.34
N SER A 90 -10.43 -8.51 -0.86
CA SER A 90 -11.45 -8.34 -1.89
C SER A 90 -12.21 -9.64 -2.16
N ASP A 91 -13.53 -9.58 -1.97
CA ASP A 91 -14.45 -10.64 -2.31
C ASP A 91 -15.75 -10.01 -2.82
N LEU A 92 -16.34 -10.59 -3.86
CA LEU A 92 -17.66 -10.19 -4.34
C LEU A 92 -18.75 -10.45 -3.30
N CYS A 93 -18.51 -11.38 -2.38
CA CYS A 93 -19.44 -11.75 -1.32
C CYS A 93 -18.73 -11.64 0.03
N LEU A 94 -19.20 -10.72 0.86
CA LEU A 94 -18.54 -10.37 2.11
C LEU A 94 -18.93 -11.34 3.24
N TRP A 95 -18.48 -12.59 3.13
CA TRP A 95 -18.76 -13.65 4.10
C TRP A 95 -18.21 -13.32 5.50
N PRO A 96 -19.03 -13.36 6.56
CA PRO A 96 -18.55 -13.13 7.94
C PRO A 96 -17.40 -14.03 8.38
N SER A 97 -17.32 -15.25 7.84
CA SER A 97 -16.22 -16.19 8.08
C SER A 97 -14.85 -15.72 7.57
N LYS A 98 -14.82 -14.72 6.67
CA LYS A 98 -13.59 -14.11 6.13
C LYS A 98 -13.19 -12.81 6.82
N TRP A 99 -14.00 -12.31 7.76
CA TRP A 99 -13.73 -11.06 8.44
C TRP A 99 -12.58 -11.23 9.44
N MET A 100 -11.58 -10.38 9.31
CA MET A 100 -10.41 -10.30 10.17
C MET A 100 -10.59 -9.22 11.23
N SER A 101 -10.07 -9.51 12.42
CA SER A 101 -10.07 -8.62 13.60
C SER A 101 -8.66 -8.31 14.13
N THR A 102 -7.63 -8.80 13.44
CA THR A 102 -6.22 -8.62 13.78
C THR A 102 -5.69 -7.28 13.25
N ASN A 103 -4.48 -6.87 13.66
CA ASN A 103 -3.85 -5.61 13.22
C ASN A 103 -4.67 -4.32 13.48
N ILE A 104 -5.61 -4.38 14.42
CA ILE A 104 -6.40 -3.25 14.87
C ILE A 104 -6.05 -2.96 16.32
N LEU A 105 -5.72 -1.71 16.61
CA LEU A 105 -5.50 -1.21 17.97
C LEU A 105 -6.57 -0.20 18.36
N VAL A 106 -7.04 -0.30 19.59
CA VAL A 106 -7.81 0.73 20.28
C VAL A 106 -7.04 1.08 21.55
N ASP A 107 -6.73 2.37 21.73
CA ASP A 107 -5.91 2.86 22.85
C ASP A 107 -4.58 2.09 23.04
N GLY A 108 -3.99 1.65 21.93
CA GLY A 108 -2.73 0.89 21.90
C GLY A 108 -2.86 -0.60 22.25
N ILE A 109 -4.07 -1.11 22.47
CA ILE A 109 -4.36 -2.50 22.80
C ILE A 109 -4.94 -3.20 21.56
N GLY A 110 -4.47 -4.42 21.27
CA GLY A 110 -5.02 -5.28 20.22
C GLY A 110 -6.49 -5.60 20.50
N MET A 111 -7.38 -4.87 19.83
CA MET A 111 -8.83 -4.93 20.02
C MET A 111 -9.50 -4.32 18.80
N ASN A 112 -10.61 -4.91 18.37
CA ASN A 112 -11.36 -4.45 17.20
C ASN A 112 -12.75 -3.89 17.54
N ASN A 113 -12.97 -3.57 18.82
CA ASN A 113 -14.19 -2.92 19.27
C ASN A 113 -13.93 -1.83 20.29
N GLN A 114 -14.89 -0.91 20.40
CA GLN A 114 -14.90 0.11 21.44
C GLN A 114 -16.32 0.64 21.64
N LYS A 115 -16.53 1.45 22.70
CA LYS A 115 -17.84 2.04 22.96
C LYS A 115 -18.23 3.05 21.89
N ILE A 116 -19.52 3.09 21.59
CA ILE A 116 -20.17 4.19 20.85
C ILE A 116 -21.29 4.76 21.72
N ILE A 117 -21.30 6.08 21.91
CA ILE A 117 -22.14 6.73 22.92
C ILE A 117 -22.95 7.82 22.25
N ALA A 118 -24.27 7.73 22.37
CA ALA A 118 -25.21 8.80 22.03
C ALA A 118 -25.84 9.33 23.32
N THR A 119 -25.79 10.65 23.49
CA THR A 119 -26.37 11.37 24.63
C THR A 119 -27.86 11.67 24.48
N GLY A 120 -28.45 11.40 23.32
CA GLY A 120 -29.87 11.53 23.04
C GLY A 120 -30.31 10.66 21.86
N GLY A 121 -31.62 10.52 21.70
CA GLY A 121 -32.22 9.89 20.52
C GLY A 121 -32.05 10.76 19.27
N ASN A 122 -32.08 10.13 18.10
CA ASN A 122 -31.85 10.75 16.80
C ASN A 122 -30.52 11.54 16.71
N GLN A 123 -29.50 11.11 17.45
CA GLN A 123 -28.19 11.74 17.48
C GLN A 123 -27.19 10.93 16.64
N VAL A 124 -26.46 11.62 15.77
CA VAL A 124 -25.28 11.06 15.11
C VAL A 124 -24.13 11.04 16.12
N CYS A 125 -23.51 9.89 16.28
CA CYS A 125 -22.40 9.64 17.20
C CYS A 125 -21.25 8.96 16.46
N VAL A 126 -20.04 9.09 16.99
CA VAL A 126 -18.82 8.53 16.41
C VAL A 126 -17.99 7.87 17.50
N SER A 127 -17.30 6.78 17.16
CA SER A 127 -16.36 6.09 18.04
C SER A 127 -15.08 6.92 18.26
N GLY A 128 -14.22 6.45 19.16
CA GLY A 128 -12.79 6.79 19.10
C GLY A 128 -12.11 6.14 17.87
N PRO A 129 -10.81 6.40 17.66
CA PRO A 129 -10.10 5.84 16.53
C PRO A 129 -9.89 4.33 16.68
N PHE A 130 -10.04 3.62 15.57
CA PHE A 130 -9.41 2.33 15.34
C PHE A 130 -8.12 2.60 14.56
N LEU A 131 -6.98 2.20 15.14
CA LEU A 131 -5.69 2.26 14.48
C LEU A 131 -5.47 0.95 13.76
N TRP A 132 -5.73 0.95 12.45
CA TRP A 132 -5.68 -0.25 11.63
C TRP A 132 -4.44 -0.27 10.76
N THR A 133 -3.67 -1.36 10.84
CA THR A 133 -2.50 -1.59 10.00
C THR A 133 -2.81 -2.75 9.05
N PRO A 134 -3.43 -2.49 7.88
CA PRO A 134 -3.70 -3.56 6.91
C PRO A 134 -2.39 -4.26 6.57
N PRO A 135 -2.32 -5.60 6.56
CA PRO A 135 -1.16 -6.28 6.00
C PRO A 135 -1.07 -6.03 4.48
N TYR A 136 -0.05 -6.58 3.83
CA TYR A 136 -0.14 -6.76 2.38
C TYR A 136 -1.15 -7.88 2.10
N PHE A 137 -1.73 -7.86 0.90
CA PHE A 137 -2.52 -8.98 0.42
C PHE A 137 -1.71 -10.27 0.40
N HIS A 138 -2.38 -11.40 0.60
CA HIS A 138 -1.75 -12.72 0.43
C HIS A 138 -1.35 -12.96 -1.04
N ASP A 139 -0.59 -14.02 -1.29
CA ASP A 139 -0.20 -14.39 -2.65
C ASP A 139 -1.42 -14.72 -3.51
N GLY A 140 -1.42 -14.25 -4.77
CA GLY A 140 -2.50 -14.49 -5.74
C GLY A 140 -3.44 -13.30 -5.97
N HIS A 141 -3.19 -12.17 -5.30
CA HIS A 141 -3.90 -10.92 -5.49
C HIS A 141 -3.32 -10.07 -6.63
N SER A 142 -4.17 -9.26 -7.27
CA SER A 142 -3.85 -8.33 -8.35
C SER A 142 -3.64 -6.90 -7.87
N ASP A 143 -3.06 -6.03 -8.71
CA ASP A 143 -2.90 -4.61 -8.41
C ASP A 143 -4.25 -3.86 -8.26
N ASP A 144 -5.37 -4.47 -8.68
CA ASP A 144 -6.72 -3.94 -8.56
C ASP A 144 -7.45 -4.42 -7.30
N ASP A 145 -6.82 -5.26 -6.47
CA ASP A 145 -7.43 -5.74 -5.23
C ASP A 145 -7.50 -4.67 -4.14
N HIS A 146 -8.54 -4.78 -3.33
CA HIS A 146 -8.84 -3.84 -2.26
C HIS A 146 -9.29 -4.57 -0.98
N TYR A 147 -9.24 -3.88 0.16
CA TYR A 147 -9.85 -4.35 1.40
C TYR A 147 -11.35 -3.98 1.46
N CYS A 148 -12.18 -4.94 1.82
CA CYS A 148 -13.57 -4.69 2.21
C CYS A 148 -13.62 -4.43 3.71
N LEU A 149 -14.11 -3.25 4.12
CA LEU A 149 -14.26 -2.88 5.51
C LEU A 149 -15.68 -3.13 6.00
N VAL A 150 -15.79 -3.57 7.25
CA VAL A 150 -17.07 -3.84 7.89
C VAL A 150 -17.15 -3.11 9.22
N SER A 151 -18.27 -2.42 9.42
CA SER A 151 -18.66 -1.89 10.71
C SER A 151 -19.87 -2.62 11.23
N TRP A 152 -19.94 -2.80 12.53
CA TRP A 152 -21.09 -3.42 13.19
C TRP A 152 -21.35 -2.76 14.54
N MET A 153 -22.59 -2.35 14.79
CA MET A 153 -22.99 -1.76 16.07
C MET A 153 -23.76 -2.79 16.91
N GLU A 154 -23.17 -3.24 18.01
CA GLU A 154 -23.88 -4.01 19.02
C GLU A 154 -24.76 -3.07 19.84
N ASN A 155 -26.07 -3.33 19.79
CA ASN A 155 -27.08 -2.53 20.47
C ASN A 155 -27.27 -2.99 21.92
N PRO A 156 -27.65 -2.08 22.83
CA PRO A 156 -28.01 -2.47 24.19
C PRO A 156 -29.25 -3.39 24.22
N PRO A 157 -29.37 -4.30 25.20
CA PRO A 157 -28.38 -4.57 26.26
C PRO A 157 -27.15 -5.30 25.72
N LEU A 158 -25.96 -4.79 26.08
CA LEU A 158 -24.68 -5.37 25.66
C LEU A 158 -24.43 -6.70 26.37
N GLN A 159 -23.80 -7.64 25.67
CA GLN A 159 -23.43 -8.94 26.24
C GLN A 159 -22.03 -8.89 26.88
N ASP A 160 -21.84 -9.77 27.88
CA ASP A 160 -20.55 -10.07 28.52
C ASP A 160 -20.41 -11.61 28.68
N PRO A 161 -19.51 -12.27 27.92
CA PRO A 161 -18.53 -11.69 27.01
C PRO A 161 -19.17 -10.98 25.79
N PRO A 162 -18.46 -10.02 25.18
CA PRO A 162 -18.95 -9.30 24.01
C PRO A 162 -19.43 -10.23 22.88
N TRP A 163 -20.60 -9.93 22.32
CA TRP A 163 -21.12 -10.66 21.15
C TRP A 163 -20.48 -10.12 19.87
N THR A 164 -19.93 -11.00 19.03
CA THR A 164 -19.31 -10.65 17.74
C THR A 164 -19.79 -11.54 16.60
N PRO A 165 -20.05 -10.96 15.40
CA PRO A 165 -20.33 -11.71 14.18
C PRO A 165 -19.34 -12.84 13.88
N THR A 166 -18.05 -12.67 14.17
CA THR A 166 -17.02 -13.63 13.74
C THR A 166 -16.96 -14.91 14.58
N THR A 167 -17.54 -14.92 15.77
CA THR A 167 -17.56 -16.12 16.64
C THR A 167 -18.96 -16.52 17.10
N ASN A 168 -19.95 -15.63 16.98
CA ASN A 168 -21.32 -15.86 17.45
C ASN A 168 -22.34 -15.98 16.33
N LEU A 169 -22.00 -15.67 15.07
CA LEU A 169 -22.89 -16.04 13.96
C LEU A 169 -22.74 -17.52 13.65
N PRO A 170 -23.87 -18.22 13.37
CA PRO A 170 -23.81 -19.47 12.64
C PRO A 170 -23.07 -19.24 11.33
N GLU A 171 -22.25 -20.21 10.91
CA GLU A 171 -21.66 -20.19 9.59
C GLU A 171 -22.79 -20.08 8.55
N LEU A 172 -22.70 -19.06 7.69
CA LEU A 172 -23.66 -18.87 6.60
C LEU A 172 -23.22 -19.81 5.48
N PHE A 173 -24.09 -20.75 5.09
CA PHE A 173 -23.73 -21.79 4.12
C PHE A 173 -24.21 -21.47 2.71
N GLU A 174 -25.27 -20.66 2.58
CA GLU A 174 -25.89 -20.32 1.30
C GLU A 174 -25.91 -18.80 1.04
N PHE A 175 -25.97 -18.39 -0.22
CA PHE A 175 -26.11 -16.97 -0.58
C PHE A 175 -27.40 -16.35 -0.03
N GLU A 176 -28.46 -17.14 0.12
CA GLU A 176 -29.71 -16.69 0.73
C GLU A 176 -29.51 -16.37 2.22
N ASP A 177 -28.69 -17.17 2.94
CA ASP A 177 -28.31 -16.88 4.32
C ASP A 177 -27.55 -15.56 4.41
N LEU A 178 -26.61 -15.31 3.49
CA LEU A 178 -25.86 -14.06 3.41
C LEU A 178 -26.77 -12.86 3.11
N LEU A 179 -27.73 -13.01 2.18
CA LEU A 179 -28.69 -11.95 1.86
C LEU A 179 -29.59 -11.63 3.06
N ASN A 180 -30.17 -12.66 3.69
CA ASN A 180 -31.01 -12.48 4.88
C ASN A 180 -30.21 -11.84 6.02
N PHE A 181 -28.97 -12.28 6.22
CA PHE A 181 -28.06 -11.67 7.17
C PHE A 181 -27.85 -10.17 6.89
N ILE A 182 -27.59 -9.76 5.65
CA ILE A 182 -27.41 -8.34 5.31
C ILE A 182 -28.70 -7.55 5.61
N LEU A 183 -29.86 -8.07 5.18
CA LEU A 183 -31.15 -7.39 5.34
C LEU A 183 -31.58 -7.24 6.79
N ASP A 184 -31.23 -8.19 7.66
CA ASP A 184 -31.62 -8.19 9.07
C ASP A 184 -30.72 -7.30 9.96
N HIS A 185 -29.62 -6.76 9.41
CA HIS A 185 -28.61 -6.03 10.17
C HIS A 185 -28.38 -4.59 9.67
N PRO A 186 -29.37 -3.67 9.83
CA PRO A 186 -29.22 -2.25 9.50
C PRO A 186 -28.26 -1.49 10.46
N ASN A 187 -27.65 -2.21 11.40
CA ASN A 187 -26.55 -1.79 12.26
C ASN A 187 -25.17 -2.17 11.69
N MET A 188 -25.13 -2.72 10.47
CA MET A 188 -23.92 -3.08 9.75
C MET A 188 -23.68 -2.12 8.58
N GLY A 189 -22.43 -1.83 8.29
CA GLY A 189 -22.03 -1.10 7.08
C GLY A 189 -20.87 -1.80 6.39
N TRP A 190 -20.86 -1.76 5.06
CA TRP A 190 -19.77 -2.23 4.21
C TRP A 190 -19.19 -1.06 3.41
N ARG A 191 -17.86 -0.93 3.44
CA ARG A 191 -17.12 0.00 2.58
C ARG A 191 -15.96 -0.69 1.85
N ASN A 192 -15.92 -0.57 0.53
CA ASN A 192 -14.72 -0.89 -0.27
C ASN A 192 -13.69 0.23 -0.18
N THR A 193 -12.41 -0.12 -0.14
CA THR A 193 -11.31 0.83 -0.11
C THR A 193 -10.68 1.03 -1.48
N VAL A 194 -9.90 2.11 -1.58
CA VAL A 194 -8.83 2.20 -2.57
C VAL A 194 -7.56 2.05 -1.78
N ASP A 195 -6.91 0.91 -1.96
CA ASP A 195 -5.69 0.58 -1.22
C ASP A 195 -4.49 0.96 -2.04
N ILE A 196 -3.55 1.59 -1.37
CA ILE A 196 -2.19 1.64 -1.86
C ILE A 196 -1.38 0.82 -0.87
N SER A 197 -0.77 -0.24 -1.37
CA SER A 197 0.55 -0.58 -0.86
C SER A 197 1.35 0.70 -1.06
N GLN A 198 2.14 1.14 -0.10
CA GLN A 198 2.82 2.42 -0.25
C GLN A 198 3.96 2.37 -1.29
N HIS A 199 3.79 1.63 -2.40
CA HIS A 199 4.73 1.39 -3.46
C HIS A 199 4.06 1.23 -4.85
N GLY A 200 3.19 2.17 -5.23
CA GLY A 200 3.34 2.69 -6.59
C GLY A 200 4.60 3.55 -6.63
N PRO A 201 5.53 3.38 -7.58
CA PRO A 201 6.66 4.29 -7.68
C PRO A 201 6.15 5.74 -7.79
N THR A 202 6.60 6.64 -6.92
CA THR A 202 6.40 8.09 -7.07
C THR A 202 6.89 8.57 -8.43
N TRP A 203 7.86 7.85 -8.99
CA TRP A 203 8.39 8.07 -10.31
C TRP A 203 8.84 6.75 -10.94
N GLN A 204 8.45 6.52 -12.20
CA GLN A 204 8.88 5.36 -12.98
C GLN A 204 9.30 5.79 -14.39
N LYS A 205 10.41 5.23 -14.89
CA LYS A 205 10.83 5.37 -16.29
C LYS A 205 11.47 4.10 -16.80
N SER A 206 11.29 3.87 -18.10
CA SER A 206 11.94 2.79 -18.83
C SER A 206 12.93 3.33 -19.84
N THR A 207 14.09 2.67 -19.95
CA THR A 207 15.12 2.92 -20.97
C THR A 207 15.42 1.63 -21.70
N ALA A 208 15.50 1.68 -23.03
CA ALA A 208 15.93 0.53 -23.82
C ALA A 208 17.43 0.22 -23.60
N ILE A 209 17.76 -1.06 -23.50
CA ILE A 209 19.13 -1.57 -23.47
C ILE A 209 19.30 -2.44 -24.72
N THR A 210 20.12 -1.98 -25.66
CA THR A 210 20.48 -2.75 -26.86
C THR A 210 21.90 -3.26 -26.70
N GLY A 211 22.07 -4.59 -26.70
CA GLY A 211 23.36 -5.24 -26.54
C GLY A 211 24.28 -5.13 -27.75
N ALA A 212 25.57 -5.41 -27.53
CA ALA A 212 26.53 -5.58 -28.61
C ALA A 212 26.24 -6.85 -29.42
N ARG A 213 26.68 -6.89 -30.69
CA ARG A 213 26.45 -8.05 -31.58
C ARG A 213 27.04 -9.37 -31.06
N ASN A 214 28.10 -9.31 -30.27
CA ASN A 214 28.82 -10.49 -29.76
C ASN A 214 28.67 -10.67 -28.24
N GLY A 215 27.64 -10.05 -27.65
CA GLY A 215 27.41 -10.11 -26.21
C GLY A 215 28.55 -9.51 -25.40
N ALA A 216 28.45 -9.61 -24.08
CA ALA A 216 29.50 -9.34 -23.09
C ALA A 216 28.93 -9.58 -21.69
N GLN A 217 29.81 -9.79 -20.70
CA GLN A 217 29.40 -9.63 -19.31
C GLN A 217 29.40 -8.13 -18.98
N ILE A 218 28.27 -7.60 -18.54
CA ILE A 218 28.10 -6.20 -18.18
C ILE A 218 27.50 -6.07 -16.80
N TYR A 219 27.65 -4.92 -16.18
CA TYR A 219 26.91 -4.57 -14.97
C TYR A 219 25.79 -3.62 -15.33
N VAL A 220 24.56 -3.97 -14.95
CA VAL A 220 23.37 -3.16 -15.22
C VAL A 220 22.64 -2.86 -13.92
N GLY A 221 22.11 -1.64 -13.82
CA GLY A 221 21.26 -1.25 -12.70
C GLY A 221 21.03 0.25 -12.68
N VAL A 222 21.21 0.86 -11.52
CA VAL A 222 20.84 2.25 -11.26
C VAL A 222 21.96 3.00 -10.55
N GLU A 223 22.08 4.29 -10.85
CA GLU A 223 22.84 5.26 -10.04
C GLU A 223 21.93 6.42 -9.63
N TRP A 224 22.23 7.04 -8.50
CA TRP A 224 21.51 8.19 -8.01
C TRP A 224 22.45 9.23 -7.40
N LYS A 225 22.01 10.49 -7.42
CA LYS A 225 22.74 11.62 -6.84
C LYS A 225 21.82 12.58 -6.13
N ASN A 226 22.31 13.08 -5.00
CA ASN A 226 21.65 14.04 -4.11
C ASN A 226 20.22 13.65 -3.71
N LEU A 227 19.91 12.36 -3.62
CA LEU A 227 18.62 11.92 -3.08
C LEU A 227 18.61 12.01 -1.55
N PRO A 228 17.45 12.25 -0.92
CA PRO A 228 17.30 12.14 0.52
C PRO A 228 17.68 10.73 0.98
N SER A 229 18.40 10.64 2.10
CA SER A 229 18.91 9.38 2.62
C SER A 229 18.64 9.19 4.11
N GLY A 230 18.83 7.96 4.61
CA GLY A 230 18.59 7.63 6.02
C GLY A 230 17.11 7.70 6.38
N LYS A 231 16.76 8.27 7.55
CA LYS A 231 15.36 8.32 8.05
C LYS A 231 14.40 9.11 7.14
N GLY A 232 14.92 9.96 6.26
CA GLY A 232 14.15 10.72 5.27
C GLY A 232 14.18 10.13 3.86
N GLY A 233 14.96 9.06 3.66
CA GLY A 233 15.22 8.47 2.34
C GLY A 233 14.08 7.62 1.83
N GLY A 234 14.00 7.54 0.50
CA GLY A 234 13.08 6.65 -0.21
C GLY A 234 13.71 5.29 -0.54
N THR A 235 13.06 4.54 -1.42
CA THR A 235 13.56 3.28 -1.96
C THR A 235 13.65 3.33 -3.48
N ILE A 236 14.56 2.54 -4.06
CA ILE A 236 14.71 2.36 -5.51
C ILE A 236 14.62 0.87 -5.83
N SER A 237 13.84 0.51 -6.84
CA SER A 237 13.87 -0.82 -7.45
C SER A 237 14.04 -0.70 -8.96
N TYR A 238 14.51 -1.77 -9.59
CA TYR A 238 14.53 -1.86 -11.04
C TYR A 238 14.21 -3.27 -11.52
N SER A 239 13.66 -3.34 -12.73
CA SER A 239 13.34 -4.58 -13.44
C SER A 239 13.96 -4.58 -14.84
N ILE A 240 14.55 -5.70 -15.23
CA ILE A 240 15.11 -5.94 -16.55
C ILE A 240 14.57 -7.28 -17.04
N PRO A 241 13.66 -7.29 -18.03
CA PRO A 241 13.19 -8.53 -18.63
C PRO A 241 14.34 -9.31 -19.28
N GLY A 242 14.42 -10.60 -18.97
CA GLY A 242 15.35 -11.53 -19.59
C GLY A 242 14.85 -12.05 -20.94
N ASN A 243 15.50 -13.09 -21.45
CA ASN A 243 14.99 -13.83 -22.60
C ASN A 243 13.75 -14.68 -22.22
N ALA A 244 13.01 -15.18 -23.21
CA ALA A 244 11.78 -15.95 -22.98
C ALA A 244 12.02 -17.24 -22.17
N ASP A 245 13.22 -17.80 -22.26
CA ASP A 245 13.62 -19.01 -21.53
C ASP A 245 14.09 -18.72 -20.10
N GLY A 246 14.24 -17.43 -19.73
CA GLY A 246 14.60 -16.98 -18.38
C GLY A 246 16.05 -17.23 -17.96
N GLU A 247 16.91 -17.75 -18.84
CA GLU A 247 18.24 -18.26 -18.47
C GLU A 247 19.42 -17.40 -18.97
N ASN A 248 19.31 -16.69 -20.10
CA ASN A 248 20.45 -15.93 -20.65
C ASN A 248 20.07 -14.76 -21.61
N PRO A 249 20.01 -13.50 -21.13
CA PRO A 249 20.11 -13.12 -19.73
C PRO A 249 18.83 -13.46 -18.97
N PRO A 250 18.91 -13.78 -17.66
CA PRO A 250 17.74 -13.93 -16.81
C PRO A 250 16.97 -12.62 -16.61
N THR A 251 15.71 -12.74 -16.20
CA THR A 251 14.94 -11.59 -15.72
C THR A 251 15.48 -11.15 -14.36
N ILE A 252 15.80 -9.87 -14.23
CA ILE A 252 16.24 -9.26 -12.98
C ILE A 252 15.12 -8.43 -12.40
N ASN A 253 14.78 -8.67 -11.14
CA ASN A 253 13.89 -7.82 -10.36
C ASN A 253 14.55 -7.50 -9.02
N THR A 254 14.48 -6.25 -8.60
CA THR A 254 14.99 -5.82 -7.29
C THR A 254 13.86 -5.90 -6.27
N ASP A 255 13.82 -7.00 -5.53
CA ASP A 255 12.87 -7.24 -4.44
C ASP A 255 13.61 -7.89 -3.25
N PRO A 256 13.63 -7.26 -2.06
CA PRO A 256 12.98 -5.98 -1.71
C PRO A 256 13.63 -4.74 -2.38
N PRO A 257 12.89 -3.63 -2.53
CA PRO A 257 13.45 -2.36 -3.01
C PRO A 257 14.65 -1.87 -2.17
N ILE A 258 15.66 -1.30 -2.83
CA ILE A 258 16.90 -0.84 -2.21
C ILE A 258 16.64 0.46 -1.41
N PRO A 259 16.91 0.50 -0.10
CA PRO A 259 16.80 1.72 0.69
C PRO A 259 17.92 2.70 0.34
N ILE A 260 17.60 3.98 0.18
CA ILE A 260 18.60 5.03 -0.06
C ILE A 260 19.29 5.37 1.27
N SER A 261 20.38 4.66 1.56
CA SER A 261 21.20 4.87 2.76
C SER A 261 22.17 6.04 2.61
N LEU A 262 22.61 6.34 1.38
CA LEU A 262 23.52 7.44 1.05
C LEU A 262 22.94 8.37 -0.02
N PRO A 263 23.22 9.69 0.02
CA PRO A 263 22.67 10.62 -0.95
C PRO A 263 23.15 10.40 -2.38
N THR A 264 24.27 9.72 -2.56
CA THR A 264 24.81 9.35 -3.87
C THR A 264 25.31 7.91 -3.78
N GLY A 265 24.93 7.12 -4.76
CA GLY A 265 25.22 5.70 -4.79
C GLY A 265 24.84 5.07 -6.12
N ASN A 266 25.12 3.78 -6.22
CA ASN A 266 24.67 2.95 -7.32
C ASN A 266 24.36 1.55 -6.78
N SER A 267 23.59 0.81 -7.56
CA SER A 267 23.36 -0.62 -7.39
C SER A 267 23.31 -1.26 -8.76
N THR A 268 24.14 -2.26 -8.97
CA THR A 268 24.24 -2.97 -10.26
C THR A 268 24.40 -4.46 -10.01
N VAL A 269 23.91 -5.26 -10.96
CA VAL A 269 24.15 -6.71 -10.98
C VAL A 269 24.99 -7.08 -12.20
N PRO A 270 25.92 -8.05 -12.08
CA PRO A 270 26.59 -8.63 -13.23
C PRO A 270 25.57 -9.43 -14.05
N LEU A 271 25.69 -9.34 -15.37
CA LEU A 271 24.78 -10.01 -16.30
C LEU A 271 25.54 -10.40 -17.56
N ASP A 272 25.49 -11.68 -17.90
CA ASP A 272 25.96 -12.17 -19.19
C ASP A 272 24.93 -11.77 -20.25
N TRP A 273 25.25 -10.76 -21.04
CA TRP A 273 24.35 -10.20 -22.04
C TRP A 273 24.53 -10.94 -23.36
N ALA A 274 23.48 -11.59 -23.84
CA ALA A 274 23.53 -12.40 -25.05
C ALA A 274 23.70 -11.59 -26.35
N ASP A 275 24.28 -12.23 -27.36
CA ASP A 275 24.53 -11.69 -28.70
C ASP A 275 23.26 -11.10 -29.33
N GLY A 276 23.31 -9.80 -29.63
CA GLY A 276 22.19 -9.11 -30.28
C GLY A 276 20.91 -8.99 -29.43
N PHE A 277 20.97 -9.36 -28.15
CA PHE A 277 19.82 -9.25 -27.24
C PHE A 277 19.50 -7.79 -26.92
N SER A 278 18.19 -7.48 -26.89
CA SER A 278 17.67 -6.17 -26.51
C SER A 278 16.62 -6.34 -25.43
N SER A 279 16.63 -5.45 -24.45
CA SER A 279 15.67 -5.43 -23.35
C SER A 279 15.39 -3.97 -22.94
N THR A 280 14.72 -3.79 -21.82
CA THR A 280 14.45 -2.51 -21.20
C THR A 280 14.82 -2.59 -19.73
N ILE A 281 15.39 -1.54 -19.16
CA ILE A 281 15.42 -1.35 -17.71
C ILE A 281 14.29 -0.40 -17.32
N THR A 282 13.45 -0.84 -16.40
CA THR A 282 12.43 -0.02 -15.77
C THR A 282 12.87 0.29 -14.35
N ILE A 283 13.02 1.58 -14.03
CA ILE A 283 13.42 2.05 -12.72
C ILE A 283 12.20 2.62 -12.01
N SER A 284 12.06 2.27 -10.74
CA SER A 284 10.98 2.68 -9.86
C SER A 284 11.58 3.35 -8.63
N TYR A 285 11.17 4.59 -8.34
CA TYR A 285 11.54 5.33 -7.13
C TYR A 285 10.30 5.55 -6.27
N THR A 286 10.35 5.13 -5.01
CA THR A 286 9.37 5.52 -4.00
C THR A 286 9.98 6.59 -3.12
N GLN A 287 9.36 7.77 -3.10
CA GLN A 287 9.81 8.87 -2.25
C GLN A 287 9.62 8.53 -0.76
N GLY A 288 10.62 8.86 0.05
CA GLY A 288 10.51 8.80 1.51
C GLY A 288 9.77 10.00 2.10
N SER A 289 10.00 10.28 3.38
CA SER A 289 9.39 11.43 4.07
C SER A 289 9.96 12.80 3.64
N VAL A 290 11.05 12.83 2.88
CA VAL A 290 11.68 14.04 2.33
C VAL A 290 11.67 13.99 0.81
N ALA A 291 11.23 15.07 0.17
CA ALA A 291 11.22 15.19 -1.30
C ALA A 291 12.64 15.41 -1.86
N PRO A 292 12.96 14.88 -3.06
CA PRO A 292 14.23 15.16 -3.71
C PRO A 292 14.47 16.66 -3.89
N PRO A 293 15.65 17.18 -3.51
CA PRO A 293 15.99 18.57 -3.77
C PRO A 293 16.19 18.82 -5.26
N LYS A 294 15.97 20.06 -5.70
CA LYS A 294 16.21 20.47 -7.10
C LYS A 294 17.61 20.06 -7.57
N GLY A 295 17.68 19.36 -8.69
CA GLY A 295 18.94 18.89 -9.26
C GLY A 295 19.42 17.54 -8.73
N ALA A 296 18.65 16.88 -7.87
CA ALA A 296 18.77 15.45 -7.63
C ALA A 296 18.38 14.66 -8.89
N TRP A 297 18.93 13.45 -9.03
CA TRP A 297 18.60 12.60 -10.17
C TRP A 297 18.80 11.11 -9.88
N ILE A 298 18.11 10.31 -10.69
CA ILE A 298 18.27 8.86 -10.81
C ILE A 298 18.58 8.55 -12.27
N ALA A 299 19.44 7.57 -12.53
CA ALA A 299 19.76 7.14 -13.88
C ALA A 299 19.85 5.61 -13.99
N ALA A 300 19.42 5.10 -15.14
CA ALA A 300 19.80 3.76 -15.57
C ALA A 300 21.30 3.74 -15.85
N LEU A 301 21.97 2.64 -15.55
CA LEU A 301 23.42 2.51 -15.65
C LEU A 301 23.83 1.22 -16.33
N VAL A 302 24.79 1.31 -17.27
CA VAL A 302 25.48 0.16 -17.85
C VAL A 302 27.00 0.38 -17.74
N ILE A 303 27.70 -0.60 -17.15
CA ILE A 303 29.15 -0.58 -16.96
C ILE A 303 29.77 -1.80 -17.65
N LEU A 304 30.84 -1.56 -18.41
CA LEU A 304 31.70 -2.60 -18.98
C LEU A 304 32.92 -2.83 -18.06
N PRO A 305 33.16 -4.06 -17.56
CA PRO A 305 34.35 -4.39 -16.79
C PRO A 305 35.66 -4.12 -17.56
N THR A 306 36.67 -3.60 -16.86
CA THR A 306 37.94 -3.19 -17.50
C THR A 306 38.81 -4.35 -17.98
N ASP A 307 38.65 -5.53 -17.39
CA ASP A 307 39.31 -6.77 -17.79
C ASP A 307 38.83 -7.30 -19.15
N GLN A 308 37.62 -6.93 -19.56
CA GLN A 308 37.07 -7.19 -20.90
C GLN A 308 37.52 -6.15 -21.94
N MET A 309 38.19 -5.07 -21.53
CA MET A 309 38.62 -4.01 -22.43
C MET A 309 40.00 -4.27 -23.01
N LYS A 310 40.20 -3.87 -24.28
CA LYS A 310 41.55 -3.79 -24.85
C LYS A 310 42.37 -2.76 -24.06
N ARG A 311 43.63 -3.09 -23.75
CA ARG A 311 44.56 -2.24 -22.98
C ARG A 311 44.63 -0.80 -23.50
N GLU A 312 44.76 -0.63 -24.82
CA GLU A 312 44.83 0.69 -25.47
C GLU A 312 43.55 1.51 -25.27
N THR A 313 42.38 0.86 -25.27
CA THR A 313 41.09 1.52 -25.00
C THR A 313 41.01 1.96 -23.55
N LEU A 314 41.45 1.11 -22.61
CA LEU A 314 41.46 1.44 -21.18
C LEU A 314 42.42 2.60 -20.86
N GLU A 315 43.63 2.58 -21.43
CA GLU A 315 44.59 3.69 -21.30
C GLU A 315 44.00 5.00 -21.85
N ARG A 316 43.30 4.94 -22.99
CA ARG A 316 42.61 6.10 -23.56
C ARG A 316 41.49 6.62 -22.67
N VAL A 317 40.70 5.75 -22.03
CA VAL A 317 39.67 6.17 -21.05
C VAL A 317 40.32 6.85 -19.85
N ARG A 318 41.40 6.27 -19.29
CA ARG A 318 42.13 6.87 -18.16
C ARG A 318 42.71 8.25 -18.47
N GLN A 319 43.14 8.48 -19.71
CA GLN A 319 43.68 9.76 -20.14
C GLN A 319 42.61 10.80 -20.46
N LEU A 320 41.55 10.41 -21.16
CA LEU A 320 40.58 11.36 -21.72
C LEU A 320 39.32 11.53 -20.88
N GLN A 321 38.86 10.47 -20.20
CA GLN A 321 37.60 10.44 -19.45
C GLN A 321 37.72 9.60 -18.16
N PRO A 322 38.69 9.90 -17.26
CA PRO A 322 38.88 9.14 -16.03
C PRO A 322 37.63 9.13 -15.13
N GLU A 323 36.76 10.14 -15.25
CA GLU A 323 35.50 10.25 -14.52
C GLU A 323 34.44 9.20 -14.91
N ARG A 324 34.67 8.42 -15.99
CA ARG A 324 33.80 7.28 -16.35
C ARG A 324 34.17 5.99 -15.64
N LEU A 325 35.32 5.94 -14.97
CA LEU A 325 35.75 4.77 -14.21
C LEU A 325 34.93 4.65 -12.92
N ARG A 326 34.50 3.43 -12.60
CA ARG A 326 33.75 3.10 -11.39
C ARG A 326 34.34 1.87 -10.74
N GLN A 327 34.39 1.90 -9.41
CA GLN A 327 34.68 0.72 -8.61
C GLN A 327 33.41 -0.16 -8.60
N LEU A 328 33.56 -1.42 -8.96
CA LEU A 328 32.53 -2.44 -8.89
C LEU A 328 32.59 -3.07 -7.51
N LYS A 329 31.46 -3.09 -6.79
CA LYS A 329 31.38 -3.56 -5.40
C LYS A 329 30.51 -4.82 -5.33
N LEU A 330 30.97 -5.80 -4.57
CA LEU A 330 30.20 -7.01 -4.24
C LEU A 330 29.16 -6.67 -3.16
N MET A 331 27.92 -7.05 -3.41
CA MET A 331 26.83 -7.00 -2.42
C MET A 331 26.48 -8.45 -2.05
N ASP A 332 26.25 -8.73 -0.76
CA ASP A 332 25.65 -10.01 -0.36
C ASP A 332 24.16 -10.07 -0.70
N ALA A 333 23.55 -11.24 -0.49
CA ALA A 333 22.11 -11.48 -0.70
C ALA A 333 21.20 -10.59 0.19
N PHE A 334 21.77 -9.82 1.12
CA PHE A 334 21.08 -8.91 2.01
C PHE A 334 21.41 -7.43 1.71
N GLY A 335 22.16 -7.16 0.63
CA GLY A 335 22.53 -5.81 0.20
C GLY A 335 23.66 -5.16 0.98
N HIS A 336 24.46 -5.93 1.74
CA HIS A 336 25.65 -5.41 2.41
C HIS A 336 26.88 -5.49 1.49
N GLU A 337 27.70 -4.45 1.54
CA GLU A 337 28.98 -4.41 0.80
C GLU A 337 29.97 -5.43 1.38
N THR A 338 30.37 -6.42 0.58
CA THR A 338 31.27 -7.50 0.99
C THR A 338 32.68 -7.40 0.39
N GLY A 339 32.91 -6.48 -0.55
CA GLY A 339 34.24 -6.22 -1.13
C GLY A 339 34.20 -5.43 -2.44
N ILE A 340 35.38 -5.22 -3.04
CA ILE A 340 35.53 -4.64 -4.39
C ILE A 340 35.82 -5.79 -5.37
N GLU A 341 35.03 -5.90 -6.42
CA GLU A 341 35.15 -6.94 -7.46
C GLU A 341 36.08 -6.52 -8.60
N GLY A 342 36.21 -5.21 -8.87
CA GLY A 342 37.06 -4.69 -9.92
C GLY A 342 36.81 -3.23 -10.29
N GLU A 343 37.32 -2.82 -11.45
CA GLU A 343 37.09 -1.51 -12.07
C GLU A 343 36.30 -1.69 -13.36
N GLY A 344 35.34 -0.81 -13.64
CA GLY A 344 34.54 -0.80 -14.86
C GLY A 344 34.40 0.61 -15.44
N VAL A 345 34.00 0.70 -16.72
CA VAL A 345 33.76 1.96 -17.44
C VAL A 345 32.28 2.12 -17.74
N ILE A 346 31.69 3.27 -17.40
CA ILE A 346 30.31 3.59 -17.77
C ILE A 346 30.22 3.76 -19.30
N VAL A 347 29.43 2.89 -19.93
CA VAL A 347 29.18 2.90 -21.37
C VAL A 347 27.80 3.47 -21.72
N GLY A 348 26.86 3.48 -20.77
CA GLY A 348 25.53 4.10 -20.92
C GLY A 348 24.97 4.58 -19.59
N SER A 349 24.37 5.77 -19.59
CA SER A 349 23.58 6.29 -18.47
C SER A 349 22.50 7.26 -18.98
N THR A 350 21.27 7.13 -18.46
CA THR A 350 20.13 8.00 -18.81
C THR A 350 19.60 8.67 -17.56
N GLN A 351 19.95 9.95 -17.38
CA GLN A 351 19.60 10.72 -16.17
C GLN A 351 18.19 11.29 -16.23
N TYR A 352 17.47 11.15 -15.11
CA TYR A 352 16.17 11.74 -14.87
C TYR A 352 16.23 12.63 -13.64
N ARG A 353 15.98 13.93 -13.83
CA ARG A 353 16.16 14.96 -12.81
C ARG A 353 14.84 15.29 -12.12
N PHE A 354 14.93 15.60 -10.83
CA PHE A 354 13.84 16.11 -10.00
C PHE A 354 13.93 17.64 -9.83
#